data_AF-A0A1H6DUA2-F1
#
_entry.id   AF-A0A1H6DUA2-F1
#
_cell.length_a   1.000
_cell.length_b   1.000
_cell.length_c   1.000
_cell.angle_alpha   90.00
_cell.angle_beta   90.00
_cell.angle_gamma   90.00
#
_symmetry.space_group_name_H-M   'P 1'
#
loop_
_entity.id
_entity.type
_entity.pdbx_description
1 polymer ?
#
loop_
_entity_poly.entity_id
_entity_poly.type
_entity_poly.pdbx_seq_one_letter_code
_entity_poly.pdbx_strand_id
1 'polypeptide(L)'
;MTTAAHEHDLNQAGHALHGDEAFIFADAGYRGAEKRDELKYVRADWHIAERPGTLQALKKHPRINKVRLRTEYLKASVRAKVEHPFRIIKCQFGFVKARYRGLMKNDGKLAMLFALANVVRVDQMLRAQG
;
A
#
# COMPACT_ATOMS: atom_id res chain seq x y z
N MET A 1 11.65 -1.92 3.41
CA MET A 1 11.82 -3.27 3.97
C MET A 1 11.68 -4.28 2.85
N THR A 2 12.69 -5.14 2.69
CA THR A 2 12.72 -6.20 1.70
C THR A 2 12.73 -7.53 2.43
N THR A 3 11.72 -8.35 2.20
CA THR A 3 11.56 -9.63 2.88
C THR A 3 11.85 -10.79 1.93
N ALA A 4 12.21 -11.95 2.48
CA ALA A 4 12.30 -13.18 1.71
C ALA A 4 10.92 -13.59 1.16
N ALA A 5 10.88 -14.21 -0.02
CA ALA A 5 9.63 -14.56 -0.69
C ALA A 5 8.78 -15.63 0.02
N HIS A 6 9.35 -16.37 0.98
CA HIS A 6 8.63 -17.37 1.78
C HIS A 6 7.92 -16.76 2.99
N GLU A 7 8.28 -15.53 3.38
CA GLU A 7 7.65 -14.82 4.46
C GLU A 7 6.33 -14.23 3.99
N HIS A 8 5.28 -14.49 4.75
CA HIS A 8 3.97 -13.93 4.44
C HIS A 8 3.91 -12.45 4.82
N ASP A 9 3.36 -11.60 3.97
CA ASP A 9 3.27 -10.15 4.19
C ASP A 9 2.64 -9.79 5.55
N LEU A 10 1.63 -10.54 5.99
CA LEU A 10 1.02 -10.40 7.33
C LEU A 10 2.01 -10.53 8.50
N ASN A 11 3.08 -11.31 8.37
CA ASN A 11 4.10 -11.46 9.42
C ASN A 11 5.05 -10.26 9.46
N GLN A 12 5.05 -9.44 8.40
CA GLN A 12 5.89 -8.26 8.29
C GLN A 12 5.10 -6.97 8.58
N ALA A 13 3.79 -7.09 8.72
CA ALA A 13 2.90 -5.96 8.95
C ALA A 13 3.29 -5.17 10.21
N GLY A 14 3.71 -5.85 11.29
CA GLY A 14 4.19 -5.19 12.51
C GLY A 14 5.43 -4.33 12.29
N HIS A 15 6.36 -4.78 11.45
CA HIS A 15 7.57 -4.04 11.10
C HIS A 15 7.34 -2.88 10.14
N ALA A 16 6.19 -2.86 9.45
CA ALA A 16 5.82 -1.78 8.55
C ALA A 16 5.19 -0.57 9.28
N LEU A 17 4.80 -0.75 10.54
CA LEU A 17 4.22 0.30 11.39
C LEU A 17 5.31 0.96 12.22
N HIS A 18 5.16 2.26 12.42
CA HIS A 18 6.05 3.10 13.22
C HIS A 18 5.59 3.15 14.68
N GLY A 19 4.32 2.81 14.96
CA GLY A 19 3.73 2.75 16.30
C GLY A 19 2.84 3.96 16.64
N ASP A 20 2.95 5.04 15.88
CA ASP A 20 2.20 6.29 16.06
C ASP A 20 1.03 6.45 15.08
N GLU A 21 0.72 5.41 14.29
CA GLU A 21 -0.36 5.47 13.31
C GLU A 21 -1.74 5.61 13.99
N ALA A 22 -2.48 6.66 13.64
CA ALA A 22 -3.90 6.77 14.00
C ALA A 22 -4.80 5.96 13.06
N PHE A 23 -4.43 5.83 11.79
CA PHE A 23 -5.23 5.14 10.76
C PHE A 23 -4.34 4.23 9.91
N ILE A 24 -4.79 3.00 9.65
CA ILE A 24 -4.09 2.03 8.81
C ILE A 24 -4.99 1.64 7.63
N PHE A 25 -4.56 1.95 6.41
CA PHE A 25 -5.25 1.54 5.18
C PHE A 25 -4.52 0.38 4.53
N ALA A 26 -5.21 -0.74 4.32
CA ALA A 26 -4.63 -1.95 3.75
C ALA A 26 -5.53 -2.60 2.69
N ASP A 27 -4.95 -3.45 1.86
CA ASP A 27 -5.71 -4.23 0.88
C ASP A 27 -6.42 -5.44 1.50
N ALA A 28 -7.25 -6.12 0.71
CA ALA A 28 -8.07 -7.23 1.18
C ALA A 28 -7.25 -8.46 1.66
N GLY A 29 -5.96 -8.54 1.32
CA GLY A 29 -5.03 -9.57 1.79
C GLY A 29 -4.61 -9.39 3.25
N TYR A 30 -4.72 -8.18 3.78
CA TYR A 30 -4.47 -7.87 5.19
C TYR A 30 -5.68 -8.10 6.10
N ARG A 31 -6.73 -8.78 5.61
CA ARG A 31 -7.90 -9.08 6.43
C ARG A 31 -7.54 -9.93 7.65
N GLY A 32 -7.94 -9.47 8.82
CA GLY A 32 -7.66 -10.14 10.09
C GLY A 32 -6.26 -9.81 10.64
N ALA A 33 -5.52 -8.90 10.01
CA ALA A 33 -4.24 -8.41 10.54
C ALA A 33 -4.42 -7.83 11.95
N GLU A 34 -5.51 -7.10 12.18
CA GLU A 34 -5.84 -6.49 13.48
C GLU A 34 -6.03 -7.50 14.62
N LYS A 35 -6.26 -8.78 14.29
CA LYS A 35 -6.48 -9.85 15.26
C LYS A 35 -5.21 -10.63 15.61
N ARG A 36 -4.09 -10.37 14.92
CA ARG A 36 -2.83 -11.07 15.17
C ARG A 36 -2.15 -10.56 16.43
N ASP A 37 -1.52 -11.45 17.18
CA ASP A 37 -0.90 -11.14 18.48
C ASP A 37 0.10 -9.97 18.41
N GLU A 38 0.88 -9.89 17.33
CA GLU A 38 1.85 -8.80 17.07
C GLU A 38 1.19 -7.42 16.88
N LEU A 39 -0.06 -7.39 16.40
CA LEU A 39 -0.76 -6.16 16.01
C LEU A 39 -1.91 -5.80 16.96
N LYS A 40 -2.27 -6.69 17.90
CA LYS A 40 -3.33 -6.47 18.90
C LYS A 40 -3.12 -5.22 19.75
N TYR A 41 -1.87 -4.82 19.97
CA TYR A 41 -1.51 -3.66 20.78
C TYR A 41 -1.50 -2.35 19.98
N VAL A 42 -1.61 -2.41 18.65
CA VAL A 42 -1.62 -1.23 17.77
C VAL A 42 -2.95 -0.52 17.93
N ARG A 43 -2.92 0.67 18.54
CA ARG A 43 -4.10 1.53 18.75
C ARG A 43 -4.35 2.41 17.53
N ALA A 44 -4.72 1.79 16.42
CA ALA A 44 -5.03 2.46 15.17
C ALA A 44 -6.39 2.01 14.60
N ASP A 45 -7.04 2.88 13.84
CA ASP A 45 -8.24 2.54 13.09
C ASP A 45 -7.89 1.80 11.80
N TRP A 46 -8.29 0.52 11.72
CA TRP A 46 -8.00 -0.35 10.58
C TRP A 46 -9.05 -0.21 9.49
N HIS A 47 -8.61 0.23 8.31
CA HIS A 47 -9.41 0.39 7.10
C HIS A 47 -8.95 -0.57 6.00
N ILE A 48 -9.31 -1.83 6.17
CA ILE A 48 -8.99 -2.90 5.22
C ILE A 48 -10.02 -2.91 4.07
N ALA A 49 -9.56 -3.02 2.83
CA ALA A 49 -10.41 -3.02 1.64
C ALA A 49 -11.28 -4.28 1.54
N GLU A 50 -12.50 -4.12 1.02
CA GLU A 50 -13.41 -5.25 0.77
C GLU A 50 -12.93 -6.14 -0.39
N ARG A 51 -13.38 -7.40 -0.38
CA ARG A 51 -13.08 -8.35 -1.45
C ARG A 51 -13.85 -7.94 -2.72
N PRO A 52 -13.30 -8.18 -3.91
CA PRO A 52 -13.99 -7.90 -5.17
C PRO A 52 -15.40 -8.52 -5.25
N GLY A 53 -15.58 -9.76 -4.77
CA GLY A 53 -16.89 -10.43 -4.75
C GLY A 53 -17.93 -9.74 -3.87
N THR A 54 -17.53 -9.28 -2.67
CA THR A 54 -18.40 -8.51 -1.77
C THR A 54 -18.76 -7.17 -2.38
N LEU A 55 -17.79 -6.47 -3.00
CA LEU A 55 -18.03 -5.23 -3.72
C LEU A 55 -19.01 -5.41 -4.88
N GLN A 56 -18.91 -6.50 -5.64
CA GLN A 56 -19.85 -6.80 -6.72
C GLN A 56 -21.27 -7.01 -6.19
N ALA A 57 -21.43 -7.71 -5.06
CA ALA A 57 -22.74 -7.88 -4.42
C ALA A 57 -23.34 -6.53 -3.96
N LEU A 58 -22.51 -5.65 -3.37
CA LEU A 58 -22.96 -4.31 -2.95
C LEU A 58 -23.41 -3.45 -4.14
N LYS A 59 -22.73 -3.57 -5.28
CA LYS A 59 -23.06 -2.87 -6.53
C LYS A 59 -24.38 -3.30 -7.16
N LYS A 60 -24.94 -4.46 -6.82
CA LYS A 60 -26.28 -4.88 -7.30
C LYS A 60 -27.39 -3.97 -6.80
N HIS A 61 -27.23 -3.38 -5.60
CA HIS A 61 -28.21 -2.47 -5.00
C HIS A 61 -27.53 -1.18 -4.53
N PRO A 62 -27.09 -0.29 -5.45
CA PRO A 62 -26.21 0.82 -5.12
C PRO A 62 -26.90 1.93 -4.30
N ARG A 63 -28.23 2.08 -4.43
CA ARG A 63 -29.00 3.07 -3.67
C ARG A 63 -29.02 2.74 -2.18
N ILE A 64 -29.25 1.47 -1.84
CA ILE A 64 -29.25 0.97 -0.46
C ILE A 64 -27.82 0.97 0.09
N ASN A 65 -26.85 0.54 -0.71
CA ASN A 65 -25.45 0.39 -0.28
C ASN A 65 -24.59 1.65 -0.48
N LYS A 66 -25.20 2.83 -0.66
CA LYS A 66 -24.51 4.06 -1.05
C LYS A 66 -23.34 4.42 -0.13
N VAL A 67 -23.56 4.34 1.18
CA VAL A 67 -22.52 4.66 2.19
C VAL A 67 -21.36 3.67 2.11
N ARG A 68 -21.64 2.36 2.06
CA ARG A 68 -20.60 1.32 1.96
C ARG A 68 -19.75 1.47 0.70
N LEU A 69 -20.39 1.69 -0.44
CA LEU A 69 -19.70 1.92 -1.71
C LEU A 69 -18.82 3.16 -1.67
N ARG A 70 -19.28 4.24 -1.03
CA ARG A 70 -18.48 5.46 -0.85
C ARG A 70 -17.27 5.22 0.05
N THR A 71 -17.41 4.47 1.13
CA THR A 71 -16.28 4.10 2.01
C THR A 71 -15.23 3.31 1.25
N GLU A 72 -15.63 2.31 0.47
CA GLU A 72 -14.69 1.50 -0.31
C GLU A 72 -14.02 2.31 -1.42
N TYR A 73 -14.74 3.24 -2.04
CA TYR A 73 -14.16 4.19 -2.99
C TYR A 73 -13.09 5.09 -2.33
N LEU A 74 -13.34 5.57 -1.12
CA LEU A 74 -12.38 6.39 -0.37
C LEU A 74 -11.13 5.59 -0.01
N LYS A 75 -11.28 4.35 0.49
CA LYS A 75 -10.15 3.44 0.73
C LYS A 75 -9.31 3.22 -0.53
N ALA A 76 -9.98 2.97 -1.68
CA ALA A 76 -9.29 2.81 -2.96
C ALA A 76 -8.57 4.10 -3.41
N SER A 77 -9.17 5.26 -3.19
CA SER A 77 -8.57 6.55 -3.55
C SER A 77 -7.30 6.85 -2.74
N VAL A 78 -7.28 6.49 -1.45
CA VAL A 78 -6.07 6.58 -0.61
C VAL A 78 -4.98 5.65 -1.15
N ARG A 79 -5.34 4.39 -1.48
CA ARG A 79 -4.40 3.41 -2.04
C ARG A 79 -3.82 3.84 -3.39
N ALA A 80 -4.60 4.48 -4.24
CA ALA A 80 -4.13 4.97 -5.54
C ALA A 80 -2.96 5.97 -5.41
N LYS A 81 -2.86 6.71 -4.29
CA LYS A 81 -1.74 7.64 -4.05
C LYS A 81 -0.40 6.92 -3.94
N VAL A 82 -0.37 5.77 -3.25
CA VAL A 82 0.88 5.00 -3.08
C VAL A 82 1.30 4.30 -4.36
N GLU A 83 0.36 3.99 -5.26
CA GLU A 83 0.65 3.36 -6.56
C GLU A 83 1.48 4.26 -7.50
N HIS A 84 1.42 5.59 -7.32
CA HIS A 84 2.13 6.52 -8.19
C HIS A 84 3.66 6.40 -8.10
N PRO A 85 4.29 6.45 -6.90
CA PRO A 85 5.72 6.12 -6.74
C PRO A 85 6.08 4.74 -7.30
N PHE A 86 5.27 3.71 -7.05
CA PHE A 86 5.53 2.37 -7.59
C PHE A 86 5.49 2.32 -9.11
N ARG A 87 4.59 3.08 -9.75
CA ARG A 87 4.53 3.19 -11.22
C ARG A 87 5.80 3.84 -11.78
N ILE A 88 6.30 4.90 -11.15
CA ILE A 88 7.57 5.52 -11.56
C ILE A 88 8.69 4.47 -11.48
N ILE A 89 8.83 3.80 -10.34
CA ILE A 89 9.89 2.81 -10.12
C ILE A 89 9.79 1.62 -11.08
N LYS A 90 8.59 1.04 -11.23
CA LYS A 90 8.41 -0.17 -12.04
C LYS A 90 8.41 0.12 -13.54
N CYS A 91 7.73 1.18 -13.99
CA CYS A 91 7.52 1.45 -15.41
C CYS A 91 8.54 2.44 -15.98
N GLN A 92 8.87 3.53 -15.28
CA GLN A 92 9.81 4.54 -15.81
C GLN A 92 11.26 4.15 -15.54
N PHE A 93 11.57 3.67 -14.33
CA PHE A 93 12.92 3.21 -13.99
C PHE A 93 13.17 1.74 -14.35
N GLY A 94 12.13 1.00 -14.78
CA GLY A 94 12.27 -0.38 -15.24
C GLY A 94 12.61 -1.39 -14.13
N PHE A 95 12.27 -1.11 -12.87
CA PHE A 95 12.49 -2.05 -11.76
C PHE A 95 11.44 -3.17 -11.77
N VAL A 96 11.67 -4.18 -12.62
CA VAL A 96 10.77 -5.33 -12.79
C VAL A 96 11.22 -6.57 -11.98
N LYS A 97 12.52 -6.69 -11.69
CA LYS A 97 13.11 -7.82 -10.97
C LYS A 97 14.22 -7.36 -10.02
N ALA A 98 14.32 -8.04 -8.88
CA ALA A 98 15.50 -7.95 -8.01
C ALA A 98 16.75 -8.41 -8.78
N ARG A 99 17.87 -7.69 -8.62
CA ARG A 99 19.11 -7.96 -9.36
C ARG A 99 20.25 -8.42 -8.46
N TYR A 100 20.24 -8.01 -7.20
CA TYR A 100 21.32 -8.33 -6.28
C TYR A 100 21.02 -9.62 -5.51
N ARG A 101 22.06 -10.43 -5.30
CA ARG A 101 22.03 -11.53 -4.35
C ARG A 101 22.13 -10.94 -2.94
N GLY A 102 21.07 -11.10 -2.14
CA GLY A 102 20.97 -10.62 -0.77
C GLY A 102 19.89 -9.54 -0.58
N LEU A 103 19.14 -9.64 0.52
CA LEU A 103 18.03 -8.75 0.84
C LEU A 103 18.51 -7.31 1.09
N MET A 104 19.58 -7.12 1.87
CA MET A 104 20.12 -5.78 2.18
C MET A 104 20.50 -4.98 0.93
N LYS A 105 21.11 -5.63 -0.07
CA LYS A 105 21.51 -4.96 -1.32
C LYS A 105 20.28 -4.55 -2.15
N ASN A 106 19.23 -5.37 -2.15
CA ASN A 106 17.98 -5.01 -2.82
C ASN A 106 17.23 -3.91 -2.06
N ASP A 107 17.27 -3.92 -0.73
CA ASP A 107 16.64 -2.88 0.09
C ASP A 107 17.32 -1.51 -0.12
N GLY A 108 18.65 -1.46 -0.10
CA GLY A 108 19.40 -0.24 -0.43
C GLY A 108 19.14 0.26 -1.86
N LYS A 109 19.03 -0.65 -2.84
CA LYS A 109 18.63 -0.28 -4.21
C LYS A 109 17.23 0.33 -4.23
N LEU A 110 16.29 -0.27 -3.51
CA LEU A 110 14.90 0.19 -3.47
C LEU A 110 14.80 1.57 -2.80
N ALA A 111 15.54 1.79 -1.70
CA ALA A 111 15.62 3.09 -1.04
C ALA A 111 16.12 4.19 -2.00
N MET A 112 17.18 3.92 -2.76
CA MET A 112 17.68 4.84 -3.79
C MET A 112 16.64 5.12 -4.88
N LEU A 113 15.93 4.10 -5.35
CA LEU A 113 14.88 4.27 -6.37
C LEU A 113 13.71 5.12 -5.85
N PHE A 114 13.32 4.96 -4.59
CA PHE A 114 12.28 5.81 -3.97
C PHE A 114 12.74 7.26 -3.83
N ALA A 115 14.00 7.50 -3.43
CA ALA A 115 14.54 8.85 -3.38
C ALA A 115 14.52 9.53 -4.75
N LEU A 116 14.95 8.82 -5.80
CA LEU A 116 14.89 9.33 -7.18
C LEU A 116 13.46 9.53 -7.69
N ALA A 117 12.53 8.64 -7.33
CA ALA A 117 11.13 8.78 -7.70
C ALA A 117 10.50 10.04 -7.11
N ASN A 118 10.88 10.41 -5.88
CA ASN A 118 10.45 11.66 -5.25
C ASN A 118 10.98 12.89 -6.01
N VAL A 119 12.25 12.87 -6.46
CA VAL A 119 12.82 13.97 -7.26
C VAL A 119 12.08 14.13 -8.59
N VAL A 120 11.85 13.03 -9.31
CA VAL A 120 11.07 13.03 -10.55
C VAL A 120 9.66 13.56 -10.31
N ARG A 121 9.04 13.20 -9.18
CA ARG A 121 7.71 13.69 -8.85
C ARG A 121 7.69 15.20 -8.63
N VAL A 122 8.68 15.75 -7.94
CA VAL A 122 8.79 17.21 -7.72
C VAL A 122 9.00 17.93 -9.04
N ASP A 123 9.88 17.45 -9.93
CA ASP A 123 10.09 18.03 -11.26
C ASP A 123 8.79 18.07 -12.08
N GLN A 124 8.02 16.97 -12.09
CA GLN A 124 6.70 16.94 -12.75
C GLN A 124 5.72 17.97 -12.19
N MET A 125 5.75 18.21 -10.86
CA MET A 125 4.88 19.18 -10.22
C MET A 125 5.27 20.62 -10.59
N LEU A 126 6.56 20.92 -10.64
CA LEU A 126 7.07 22.23 -11.05
C LEU A 126 6.72 22.53 -12.51
N ARG A 127 6.87 21.55 -13.41
CA ARG A 127 6.51 21.68 -14.84
C ARG A 127 5.01 21.86 -15.07
N ALA A 128 4.16 21.38 -14.15
CA ALA A 128 2.71 21.53 -14.28
C ALA A 128 2.20 22.89 -13.74
N GLN A 129 3.05 23.64 -13.04
CA GLN A 129 2.72 24.96 -12.48
C GLN A 129 3.15 26.12 -13.37
N GLY A 130 4.07 25.89 -14.33
CA GLY A 130 4.47 26.85 -15.37
C GLY A 130 3.74 26.59 -16.68
#